data_AF-A0A1H7EBN0-F1
#
_entry.id   AF-A0A1H7EBN0-F1
#
_cell.length_a   1.000
_cell.length_b   1.000
_cell.length_c   1.000
_cell.angle_alpha   90.00
_cell.angle_beta   90.00
_cell.angle_gamma   90.00
#
_symmetry.space_group_name_H-M   'P 1'
#
loop_
_entity.id
_entity.type
_entity.pdbx_description
1 polymer ?
#
loop_
_entity_poly.entity_id
_entity_poly.type
_entity_poly.pdbx_seq_one_letter_code
_entity_poly.pdbx_strand_id
1 'polypeptide(L)'
;MAKRRAHPTPSDQANQLRHDRPARKVLKSSRWLLLRNRHNLGPEQSVHLKELLAANQPLLCVYLLRDDLKRLGFYRKPAWAQKAWEQWIEQARQSGIAALQLFAQRRQGYWHGILARCRHPLNTSIAEGINNTIKVIKRRAYGYRDEEYVFLKIRAAFPGNPR
;
A
#
# COMPACT_ATOMS: atom_id res chain seq x y z
N MET A 1 -26.62 -16.68 15.84
CA MET A 1 -25.47 -16.11 15.08
C MET A 1 -24.93 -14.89 15.81
N ALA A 2 -23.62 -14.78 16.05
CA ALA A 2 -23.03 -13.61 16.72
C ALA A 2 -22.71 -12.50 15.71
N LYS A 3 -23.14 -11.25 15.99
CA LYS A 3 -22.76 -10.07 15.20
C LYS A 3 -21.27 -9.79 15.42
N ARG A 4 -20.44 -9.97 14.37
CA ARG A 4 -19.00 -9.67 14.42
C ARG A 4 -18.79 -8.19 14.73
N ARG A 5 -18.15 -7.85 15.85
CA ARG A 5 -17.77 -6.46 16.17
C ARG A 5 -16.65 -6.04 15.21
N ALA A 6 -16.88 -5.02 14.40
CA ALA A 6 -15.83 -4.44 13.57
C ALA A 6 -14.83 -3.70 14.47
N HIS A 7 -13.55 -4.07 14.41
CA HIS A 7 -12.51 -3.33 15.13
C HIS A 7 -12.31 -1.94 14.49
N PRO A 8 -12.35 -0.85 15.28
CA PRO A 8 -12.26 0.51 14.76
C PRO A 8 -10.89 0.76 14.11
N THR A 9 -10.87 1.41 12.95
CA THR A 9 -9.62 1.85 12.32
C THR A 9 -8.96 2.98 13.15
N PRO A 10 -7.69 3.36 12.91
CA PRO A 10 -7.10 4.51 13.59
C PRO A 10 -7.88 5.83 13.41
N SER A 11 -8.67 5.97 12.34
CA SER A 11 -9.58 7.11 12.13
C SER A 11 -10.83 7.03 13.01
N ASP A 12 -11.29 5.83 13.32
CA ASP A 12 -12.46 5.57 14.17
C ASP A 12 -12.08 5.62 15.65
N GLN A 13 -10.89 5.09 16.02
CA GLN A 13 -10.27 5.30 17.33
C GLN A 13 -10.07 6.80 17.61
N ALA A 14 -9.55 7.56 16.64
CA ALA A 14 -9.48 9.02 16.70
C ALA A 14 -10.85 9.74 16.62
N ASN A 15 -11.96 9.03 16.43
CA ASN A 15 -13.32 9.56 16.59
C ASN A 15 -13.99 9.10 17.90
N GLN A 16 -13.63 7.95 18.46
CA GLN A 16 -13.99 7.54 19.81
C GLN A 16 -13.35 8.50 20.83
N LEU A 17 -12.09 8.85 20.63
CA LEU A 17 -11.38 9.92 21.35
C LEU A 17 -11.84 11.34 20.94
N ARG A 18 -13.09 11.55 20.50
CA ARG A 18 -13.62 12.89 20.17
C ARG A 18 -13.60 13.86 21.35
N HIS A 19 -13.79 13.34 22.56
CA HIS A 19 -13.81 14.10 23.81
C HIS A 19 -12.40 14.31 24.38
N ASP A 20 -11.48 13.35 24.15
CA ASP A 20 -10.07 13.47 24.47
C ASP A 20 -9.31 14.23 23.36
N ARG A 21 -9.30 15.56 23.48
CA ARG A 21 -8.59 16.45 22.55
C ARG A 21 -7.08 16.14 22.43
N PRO A 22 -6.29 15.93 23.51
CA PRO A 22 -4.86 15.62 23.38
C PRO A 22 -4.60 14.27 22.71
N ALA A 23 -5.23 13.16 23.10
CA ALA A 23 -5.00 11.86 22.47
C ALA A 23 -5.40 11.87 20.98
N ARG A 24 -6.49 12.57 20.63
CA ARG A 24 -6.89 12.80 19.24
C ARG A 24 -5.89 13.64 18.44
N LYS A 25 -5.24 14.64 19.07
CA LYS A 25 -4.17 15.44 18.46
C LYS A 25 -2.94 14.56 18.18
N VAL A 26 -2.55 13.71 19.13
CA VAL A 26 -1.43 12.76 18.98
C VAL A 26 -1.68 11.76 17.85
N LEU A 27 -2.87 11.16 17.75
CA LEU A 27 -3.19 10.25 16.64
C LEU A 27 -3.18 10.94 15.27
N LYS A 28 -3.66 12.20 15.19
CA LYS A 28 -3.62 12.98 13.95
C LYS A 28 -2.21 13.37 13.51
N SER A 29 -1.35 13.88 14.41
CA SER A 29 0.03 14.24 14.07
C SER A 29 0.84 13.00 13.67
N SER A 30 0.64 11.90 14.38
CA SER A 30 1.39 10.66 14.18
C SER A 30 1.05 9.91 12.88
N ARG A 31 -0.02 10.27 12.16
CA ARG A 31 -0.35 9.67 10.85
C ARG A 31 0.83 9.73 9.87
N TRP A 32 1.55 10.85 9.82
CA TRP A 32 2.71 11.00 8.92
C TRP A 32 3.92 10.18 9.38
N LEU A 33 4.12 10.08 10.69
CA LEU A 33 5.17 9.26 11.30
C LEU A 33 4.96 7.77 10.99
N LEU A 34 3.73 7.30 11.12
CA LEU A 34 3.31 5.93 10.78
C LEU A 34 3.44 5.60 9.29
N LEU A 35 3.44 6.59 8.40
CA LEU A 35 3.60 6.39 6.95
C LEU A 35 5.06 6.37 6.49
N ARG A 36 5.99 6.96 7.24
CA ARG A 36 7.43 6.94 6.92
C ARG A 36 8.05 5.54 7.07
N ASN A 37 9.22 5.36 6.44
CA ASN A 37 10.12 4.24 6.70
C ASN A 37 10.93 4.51 7.97
N ARG A 38 11.18 3.48 8.79
CA ARG A 38 11.87 3.63 10.09
C ARG A 38 13.29 4.22 9.98
N HIS A 39 14.00 3.96 8.88
CA HIS A 39 15.34 4.52 8.60
C HIS A 39 15.33 6.00 8.15
N ASN A 40 14.15 6.57 7.85
CA ASN A 40 13.97 7.99 7.47
C ASN A 40 13.37 8.82 8.62
N LEU A 41 13.60 8.42 9.87
CA LEU A 41 13.10 9.08 11.07
C LEU A 41 14.27 9.73 11.83
N GLY A 42 14.08 10.98 12.26
CA GLY A 42 14.99 11.61 13.22
C GLY A 42 14.91 10.94 14.61
N PRO A 43 15.86 11.21 15.52
CA PRO A 43 15.91 10.58 16.84
C PRO A 43 14.60 10.70 17.63
N GLU A 44 14.06 11.92 17.77
CA GLU A 44 12.78 12.21 18.44
C GLU A 44 11.60 11.47 17.79
N GLN A 45 11.56 11.46 16.45
CA GLN A 45 10.52 10.75 15.69
C GLN A 45 10.59 9.23 15.92
N SER A 46 11.78 8.68 16.12
CA SER A 46 11.99 7.27 16.44
C SER A 46 11.54 6.94 17.87
N VAL A 47 11.71 7.85 18.83
CA VAL A 47 11.19 7.73 20.20
C VAL A 47 9.66 7.79 20.22
N HIS A 48 9.06 8.85 19.68
CA HIS A 48 7.61 9.04 19.62
C HIS A 48 6.90 7.90 18.87
N LEU A 49 7.53 7.31 17.84
CA LEU A 49 7.00 6.11 17.19
C LEU A 49 7.03 4.88 18.10
N LYS A 50 8.10 4.65 18.89
CA LYS A 50 8.16 3.51 19.82
C LYS A 50 7.04 3.61 20.86
N GLU A 51 6.85 4.79 21.46
CA GLU A 51 5.85 5.07 22.48
C GLU A 51 4.42 4.84 21.94
N LEU A 52 4.12 5.43 20.77
CA LEU A 52 2.83 5.27 20.09
C LEU A 52 2.50 3.80 19.76
N LEU A 53 3.49 3.02 19.31
CA LEU A 53 3.29 1.61 18.98
C LEU A 53 3.20 0.72 20.22
N ALA A 54 3.93 1.04 21.29
CA ALA A 54 3.79 0.35 22.58
C ALA A 54 2.39 0.56 23.18
N ALA A 55 1.87 1.78 23.10
CA ALA A 55 0.54 2.15 23.59
C ALA A 55 -0.64 1.62 22.74
N ASN A 56 -0.41 1.13 21.51
CA ASN A 56 -1.47 0.67 20.62
C ASN A 56 -1.06 -0.61 19.86
N GLN A 57 -1.29 -1.76 20.50
CA GLN A 57 -0.96 -3.09 19.95
C GLN A 57 -1.59 -3.38 18.57
N PRO A 58 -2.87 -3.04 18.29
CA PRO A 58 -3.42 -3.15 16.93
C PRO A 58 -2.65 -2.32 15.89
N LEU A 59 -2.21 -1.12 16.25
CA LEU A 59 -1.43 -0.25 15.38
C LEU A 59 -0.01 -0.78 15.15
N LEU A 60 0.62 -1.38 16.16
CA LEU A 60 1.89 -2.12 16.03
C LEU A 60 1.76 -3.30 15.06
N CYS A 61 0.71 -4.11 15.19
CA CYS A 61 0.44 -5.22 14.27
C CYS A 61 0.32 -4.73 12.80
N VAL A 62 -0.45 -3.66 12.57
CA VAL A 62 -0.58 -3.03 11.24
C VAL A 62 0.76 -2.47 10.74
N TYR A 63 1.57 -1.85 11.62
CA TYR A 63 2.85 -1.27 11.25
C TYR A 63 3.88 -2.34 10.83
N LEU A 64 3.96 -3.44 11.59
CA LEU A 64 4.85 -4.57 11.27
C LEU A 64 4.43 -5.24 9.95
N LEU A 65 3.16 -5.62 9.82
CA LEU A 65 2.66 -6.26 8.60
C LEU A 65 2.80 -5.35 7.37
N ARG A 66 2.67 -4.01 7.52
CA ARG A 66 2.97 -3.05 6.42
C ARG A 66 4.42 -3.19 5.93
N ASP A 67 5.39 -3.33 6.84
CA ASP A 67 6.81 -3.38 6.46
C ASP A 67 7.24 -4.77 5.98
N ASP A 68 6.63 -5.86 6.47
CA ASP A 68 6.80 -7.18 5.87
C ASP A 68 6.20 -7.26 4.45
N LEU A 69 5.06 -6.61 4.20
CA LEU A 69 4.50 -6.47 2.84
C LEU A 69 5.46 -5.75 1.89
N LYS A 70 6.26 -4.79 2.37
CA LYS A 70 7.30 -4.13 1.56
C LYS A 70 8.44 -5.09 1.22
N ARG A 71 8.84 -5.97 2.14
CA ARG A 71 9.94 -6.94 1.94
C ARG A 71 9.67 -7.89 0.76
N LEU A 72 8.41 -8.22 0.50
CA LEU A 72 7.98 -9.04 -0.66
C LEU A 72 8.56 -8.53 -1.99
N GLY A 73 8.66 -7.20 -2.15
CA GLY A 73 9.16 -6.56 -3.37
C GLY A 73 10.67 -6.70 -3.63
N PHE A 74 11.43 -7.32 -2.71
CA PHE A 74 12.89 -7.48 -2.80
C PHE A 74 13.34 -8.94 -3.05
N TYR A 75 12.45 -9.93 -2.90
CA TYR A 75 12.80 -11.33 -3.19
C TYR A 75 13.11 -11.55 -4.67
N ARG A 76 14.26 -12.17 -4.96
CA ARG A 76 14.65 -12.59 -6.32
C ARG A 76 14.22 -14.02 -6.67
N LYS A 77 14.02 -14.89 -5.67
CA LYS A 77 13.61 -16.28 -5.87
C LYS A 77 12.08 -16.43 -5.65
N PRO A 78 11.28 -16.80 -6.67
CA PRO A 78 9.82 -16.94 -6.59
C PRO A 78 9.30 -17.71 -5.36
N ALA A 79 9.86 -18.88 -5.06
CA ALA A 79 9.42 -19.73 -3.94
C ALA A 79 9.58 -19.07 -2.55
N TRP A 80 10.53 -18.14 -2.40
CA TRP A 80 10.73 -17.40 -1.15
C TRP A 80 9.72 -16.25 -1.02
N ALA A 81 9.41 -15.56 -2.12
CA ALA A 81 8.31 -14.61 -2.16
C ALA A 81 6.95 -15.28 -1.87
N GLN A 82 6.78 -16.54 -2.31
CA GLN A 82 5.56 -17.31 -2.09
C GLN A 82 5.35 -17.65 -0.61
N LYS A 83 6.35 -18.27 0.03
CA LYS A 83 6.27 -18.60 1.45
C LYS A 83 6.05 -17.36 2.32
N ALA A 84 6.74 -16.25 2.00
CA ALA A 84 6.55 -14.98 2.69
C ALA A 84 5.15 -14.38 2.46
N TRP A 85 4.58 -14.53 1.25
CA TRP A 85 3.22 -14.08 0.94
C TRP A 85 2.14 -14.90 1.65
N GLU A 86 2.27 -16.22 1.66
CA GLU A 86 1.37 -17.15 2.34
C GLU A 86 1.39 -16.90 3.86
N GLN A 87 2.58 -16.78 4.45
CA GLN A 87 2.76 -16.41 5.86
C GLN A 87 2.12 -15.05 6.18
N TRP A 88 2.32 -14.04 5.32
CA TRP A 88 1.75 -12.70 5.50
C TRP A 88 0.22 -12.71 5.47
N ILE A 89 -0.38 -13.45 4.54
CA ILE A 89 -1.84 -13.57 4.41
C ILE A 89 -2.44 -14.19 5.68
N GLU A 90 -1.85 -15.28 6.18
CA GLU A 90 -2.43 -15.99 7.33
C GLU A 90 -2.19 -15.24 8.65
N GLN A 91 -1.05 -14.54 8.80
CA GLN A 91 -0.85 -13.56 9.88
C GLN A 91 -1.88 -12.42 9.82
N ALA A 92 -2.13 -11.84 8.65
CA ALA A 92 -3.12 -10.78 8.46
C ALA A 92 -4.55 -11.27 8.77
N ARG A 93 -4.87 -12.53 8.48
CA ARG A 93 -6.13 -13.18 8.87
C ARG A 93 -6.22 -13.40 10.39
N GLN A 94 -5.18 -13.94 11.01
CA GLN A 94 -5.11 -14.22 12.45
C GLN A 94 -5.05 -12.95 13.32
N SER A 95 -4.65 -11.80 12.77
CA SER A 95 -4.51 -10.51 13.48
C SER A 95 -5.75 -10.01 14.26
N GLY A 96 -6.95 -10.53 13.96
CA GLY A 96 -8.23 -10.03 14.48
C GLY A 96 -8.66 -8.66 13.91
N ILE A 97 -7.78 -7.98 13.17
CA ILE A 97 -8.01 -6.62 12.67
C ILE A 97 -8.75 -6.69 11.34
N ALA A 98 -10.05 -6.42 11.36
CA ALA A 98 -10.94 -6.52 10.20
C ALA A 98 -10.41 -5.83 8.92
N ALA A 99 -9.71 -4.70 9.07
CA ALA A 99 -9.09 -3.99 7.94
C ALA A 99 -7.94 -4.78 7.27
N LEU A 100 -7.11 -5.49 8.05
CA LEU A 100 -6.06 -6.37 7.53
C LEU A 100 -6.66 -7.65 6.93
N GLN A 101 -7.65 -8.24 7.60
CA GLN A 101 -8.37 -9.42 7.09
C GLN A 101 -9.01 -9.15 5.71
N LEU A 102 -9.69 -8.01 5.56
CA LEU A 102 -10.30 -7.57 4.29
C LEU A 102 -9.24 -7.25 3.22
N PHE A 103 -8.11 -6.65 3.60
CA PHE A 103 -7.00 -6.39 2.67
C PHE A 103 -6.37 -7.70 2.17
N ALA A 104 -6.12 -8.66 3.06
CA ALA A 104 -5.61 -9.99 2.71
C ALA A 104 -6.54 -10.70 1.73
N GLN A 105 -7.84 -10.78 2.05
CA GLN A 105 -8.86 -11.34 1.17
C GLN A 105 -8.87 -10.69 -0.23
N ARG A 106 -8.86 -9.35 -0.30
CA ARG A 106 -8.85 -8.61 -1.58
C ARG A 106 -7.56 -8.75 -2.37
N ARG A 107 -6.42 -8.99 -1.71
CA ARG A 107 -5.12 -9.10 -2.38
C ARG A 107 -4.75 -10.50 -2.83
N GLN A 108 -5.40 -11.55 -2.30
CA GLN A 108 -5.07 -12.95 -2.58
C GLN A 108 -4.99 -13.27 -4.09
N GLY A 109 -5.89 -12.72 -4.92
CA GLY A 109 -5.87 -12.91 -6.38
C GLY A 109 -4.76 -12.16 -7.14
N TYR A 110 -4.18 -11.10 -6.56
CA TYR A 110 -3.16 -10.25 -7.20
C TYR A 110 -1.70 -10.69 -6.94
N TRP A 111 -1.54 -11.81 -6.23
CA TRP A 111 -0.27 -12.52 -5.97
C TRP A 111 0.66 -12.62 -7.20
N HIS A 112 0.11 -12.91 -8.37
CA HIS A 112 0.85 -13.05 -9.62
C HIS A 112 1.71 -11.82 -9.98
N GLY A 113 1.30 -10.61 -9.61
CA GLY A 113 2.07 -9.38 -9.82
C GLY A 113 3.31 -9.27 -8.91
N ILE A 114 3.25 -9.88 -7.72
CA ILE A 114 4.38 -9.98 -6.79
C ILE A 114 5.43 -10.95 -7.37
N LEU A 115 4.98 -12.12 -7.86
CA LEU A 115 5.83 -13.07 -8.59
C LEU A 115 6.47 -12.48 -9.86
N ALA A 116 5.73 -11.66 -10.60
CA ALA A 116 6.25 -10.99 -11.79
C ALA A 116 7.47 -10.12 -11.44
N ARG A 117 7.42 -9.39 -10.31
CA ARG A 117 8.54 -8.56 -9.84
C ARG A 117 9.80 -9.37 -9.49
N CYS A 118 9.66 -10.60 -8.98
CA CYS A 118 10.83 -11.45 -8.69
C CYS A 118 11.64 -11.77 -9.95
N ARG A 119 10.96 -12.01 -11.08
CA ARG A 119 11.58 -12.31 -12.39
C ARG A 119 11.98 -11.06 -13.17
N HIS A 120 11.14 -10.02 -13.12
CA HIS A 120 11.32 -8.77 -13.86
C HIS A 120 11.23 -7.60 -12.86
N PRO A 121 12.36 -6.99 -12.44
CA PRO A 121 12.39 -5.97 -11.39
C PRO A 121 11.88 -4.59 -11.88
N LEU A 122 10.67 -4.58 -12.45
CA LEU A 122 10.01 -3.40 -12.99
C LEU A 122 9.62 -2.44 -11.86
N ASN A 123 10.08 -1.21 -11.95
CA ASN A 123 9.57 -0.09 -11.16
C ASN A 123 8.19 0.36 -11.71
N THR A 124 7.44 1.11 -10.91
CA THR A 124 6.17 1.68 -11.38
C THR A 124 6.37 2.93 -12.23
N SER A 125 7.54 3.59 -12.17
CA SER A 125 7.79 4.87 -12.82
C SER A 125 7.75 4.80 -14.35
N ILE A 126 8.15 3.68 -14.97
CA ILE A 126 7.99 3.50 -16.43
C ILE A 126 6.50 3.46 -16.80
N ALA A 127 5.71 2.64 -16.12
CA ALA A 127 4.26 2.53 -16.36
C ALA A 127 3.52 3.83 -16.00
N GLU A 128 3.97 4.55 -14.97
CA GLU A 128 3.43 5.84 -14.56
C GLU A 128 3.76 6.95 -15.56
N GLY A 129 4.98 6.98 -16.10
CA GLY A 129 5.37 7.87 -17.20
C GLY A 129 4.52 7.64 -18.44
N ILE A 130 4.36 6.38 -18.86
CA ILE A 130 3.46 5.98 -19.96
C ILE A 130 2.04 6.49 -19.69
N ASN A 131 1.48 6.18 -18.52
CA ASN A 131 0.14 6.64 -18.12
C ASN A 131 0.01 8.17 -18.10
N ASN A 132 1.05 8.91 -17.72
CA ASN A 132 1.02 10.36 -17.66
C ASN A 132 1.08 10.99 -19.06
N THR A 133 1.85 10.42 -20.00
CA THR A 133 1.81 10.80 -21.42
C THR A 133 0.44 10.48 -22.04
N ILE A 134 -0.16 9.33 -21.75
CA ILE A 134 -1.53 9.00 -22.20
C ILE A 134 -2.55 10.03 -21.65
N LYS A 135 -2.44 10.44 -20.38
CA LYS A 135 -3.24 11.54 -19.80
C LYS A 135 -2.98 12.90 -20.45
N VAL A 136 -1.80 13.16 -21.01
CA VAL A 136 -1.53 14.39 -21.79
C VAL A 136 -2.20 14.32 -23.16
N ILE A 137 -2.05 13.19 -23.87
CA ILE A 137 -2.69 12.94 -25.17
C ILE A 137 -4.22 13.10 -25.06
N LYS A 138 -4.85 12.41 -24.10
CA LYS A 138 -6.30 12.53 -23.85
C LYS A 138 -6.75 13.96 -23.50
N ARG A 139 -5.96 14.72 -22.73
CA ARG A 139 -6.29 16.11 -22.38
C ARG A 139 -6.19 17.06 -23.57
N ARG A 140 -5.13 16.95 -24.39
CA ARG A 140 -4.91 17.81 -25.57
C ARG A 140 -6.01 17.66 -26.63
N ALA A 141 -6.65 16.50 -26.71
CA ALA A 141 -7.71 16.24 -27.67
C ALA A 141 -9.13 16.62 -27.20
N TYR A 142 -9.31 17.02 -25.93
CA TYR A 142 -10.60 17.33 -25.30
C TYR A 142 -11.69 16.22 -25.36
N GLY A 143 -11.35 15.04 -25.89
CA GLY A 143 -12.24 13.89 -26.05
C GLY A 143 -12.13 13.32 -27.48
N TYR A 144 -11.61 12.10 -27.59
CA TYR A 144 -11.66 11.35 -28.84
C TYR A 144 -13.01 10.64 -28.99
N ARG A 145 -13.53 10.56 -30.21
CA ARG A 145 -14.79 9.85 -30.55
C ARG A 145 -14.57 8.45 -31.12
N ASP A 146 -13.32 8.11 -31.41
CA ASP A 146 -12.87 6.85 -32.01
C ASP A 146 -11.72 6.32 -31.16
N GLU A 147 -11.84 5.08 -30.68
CA GLU A 147 -10.83 4.42 -29.83
C GLU A 147 -9.59 3.98 -30.62
N GLU A 148 -9.73 3.57 -31.88
CA GLU A 148 -8.58 3.17 -32.71
C GLU A 148 -7.65 4.36 -32.95
N TYR A 149 -8.20 5.54 -33.20
CA TYR A 149 -7.41 6.77 -33.29
C TYR A 149 -6.70 7.11 -31.98
N VAL A 150 -7.27 6.79 -30.81
CA VAL A 150 -6.54 6.93 -29.52
C VAL A 150 -5.37 5.95 -29.48
N PHE A 151 -5.59 4.68 -29.79
CA PHE A 151 -4.53 3.67 -29.77
C PHE A 151 -3.44 3.98 -30.80
N LEU A 152 -3.78 4.53 -31.96
CA LEU A 152 -2.82 5.02 -32.97
C LEU A 152 -1.97 6.17 -32.41
N LYS A 153 -2.59 7.18 -31.75
CA LYS A 153 -1.84 8.29 -31.11
C LYS A 153 -0.98 7.83 -29.94
N ILE A 154 -1.42 6.82 -29.19
CA ILE A 154 -0.63 6.20 -28.11
C ILE A 154 0.57 5.44 -28.69
N ARG A 155 0.37 4.59 -29.71
CA ARG A 155 1.45 3.86 -30.39
C ARG A 155 2.48 4.82 -31.01
N ALA A 156 2.04 5.89 -31.66
CA ALA A 156 2.92 6.92 -32.22
C ALA A 156 3.74 7.67 -31.15
N ALA A 157 3.24 7.78 -29.91
CA ALA A 157 3.98 8.36 -28.79
C ALA A 157 4.96 7.38 -28.11
N PHE A 158 4.86 6.08 -28.43
CA PHE A 158 5.75 5.02 -27.91
C PHE A 158 6.14 4.06 -29.05
N PRO A 159 6.95 4.49 -30.04
CA PRO A 159 7.33 3.68 -31.22
C PRO A 159 8.19 2.45 -30.91
N GLY A 160 8.41 2.13 -29.63
CA GLY A 160 9.45 1.21 -29.17
C GLY A 160 10.82 1.88 -29.14
N ASN A 161 11.77 1.21 -28.50
CA ASN A 161 13.18 1.51 -28.73
C ASN A 161 13.56 0.79 -30.03
N PRO A 162 14.13 1.46 -31.05
CA PRO A 162 14.89 0.73 -32.05
C PRO A 162 16.01 -0.05 -31.31
N ARG A 163 16.21 -1.30 -31.73
CA ARG A 163 17.26 -2.21 -31.26
C ARG A 163 18.24 -2.42 -32.40
#